data_AF-A0A6P0HUA1-F1
#
_entry.id   AF-A0A6P0HUA1-F1
#
_cell.length_a   1.000
_cell.length_b   1.000
_cell.length_c   1.000
_cell.angle_alpha   90.00
_cell.angle_beta   90.00
_cell.angle_gamma   90.00
#
_symmetry.space_group_name_H-M   'P 1'
#
loop_
_entity.id
_entity.type
_entity.pdbx_description
1 polymer ?
#
loop_
_entity_poly.entity_id
_entity_poly.type
_entity_poly.pdbx_seq_one_letter_code
_entity_poly.pdbx_strand_id
1 'polypeptide(L)' 'MAVTKGQVAGDSRSWSGFRRSAILLSVIQSCRVQGRSVLDFLRRSLSLAVRTRSHELSLIPVFE' A
#
# COMPACT_ATOMS: atom_id res chain seq x y z
N MET A 1 14.43 -3.05 16.54
CA MET A 1 13.00 -2.83 16.26
C MET A 1 12.27 -2.90 17.59
N ALA A 2 11.86 -1.76 18.14
CA ALA A 2 11.23 -1.70 19.45
C ALA A 2 9.73 -1.99 19.31
N VAL A 3 9.32 -3.17 19.79
CA VAL A 3 7.91 -3.48 20.06
C VAL A 3 7.63 -2.96 21.46
N THR A 4 7.14 -1.74 21.59
CA THR A 4 6.68 -1.24 22.89
C THR A 4 5.36 -1.94 23.22
N LYS A 5 5.36 -2.62 24.36
CA LYS A 5 4.20 -3.26 24.97
C LYS A 5 3.16 -2.19 25.33
N GLY A 6 2.36 -1.77 24.34
CA GLY A 6 1.34 -0.75 24.50
C GLY A 6 1.06 -0.03 23.18
N GLN A 7 -0.13 -0.26 22.63
CA GLN A 7 -0.68 0.39 21.43
C GLN A 7 -0.01 0.06 20.09
N VAL A 8 -0.46 -1.03 19.46
CA VAL A 8 -0.47 -1.10 17.99
C VAL A 8 -1.50 -0.08 17.53
N ALA A 9 -1.04 1.02 16.92
CA ALA A 9 -1.87 2.13 16.49
C ALA A 9 -3.08 1.66 15.65
N GLY A 10 -4.29 2.01 16.12
CA GLY A 10 -5.53 2.07 15.33
C GLY A 10 -6.12 0.72 14.90
N ASP A 11 -7.09 0.21 15.69
CA ASP A 11 -8.11 -0.84 15.43
C ASP A 11 -7.69 -2.19 14.80
N SER A 12 -6.45 -2.30 14.33
CA SER A 12 -5.85 -3.49 13.75
C SER A 12 -5.31 -4.37 14.86
N ARG A 13 -6.21 -4.96 15.65
CA ARG A 13 -5.89 -5.82 16.82
C ARG A 13 -5.08 -7.09 16.50
N SER A 14 -4.69 -7.30 15.25
CA SER A 14 -3.81 -8.38 14.82
C SER A 14 -2.60 -7.86 14.06
N TRP A 15 -1.48 -8.57 14.19
CA TRP A 15 -0.28 -8.36 13.35
C TRP A 15 -0.61 -8.33 11.85
N SER A 16 -1.60 -9.13 11.43
CA SER A 16 -2.08 -9.15 10.05
C SER A 16 -2.75 -7.84 9.62
N GLY A 17 -3.53 -7.21 10.50
CA GLY A 17 -4.14 -5.90 10.25
C GLY A 17 -3.08 -4.80 10.15
N PHE A 18 -2.13 -4.78 11.09
CA PHE A 18 -0.99 -3.87 11.06
C PHE A 18 -0.20 -4.00 9.75
N ARG A 19 0.11 -5.23 9.34
CA ARG A 19 0.82 -5.50 8.07
C ARG A 19 0.05 -4.99 6.87
N ARG A 20 -1.27 -5.19 6.81
CA ARG A 20 -2.11 -4.67 5.71
C ARG A 20 -2.09 -3.15 5.66
N SER A 21 -2.22 -2.50 6.82
CA SER A 21 -2.16 -1.04 6.93
C SER A 21 -0.79 -0.50 6.53
N ALA A 22 0.30 -1.14 6.95
CA ALA A 22 1.67 -0.78 6.56
C ALA A 22 1.90 -0.92 5.05
N ILE A 23 1.37 -1.97 4.42
CA ILE A 23 1.42 -2.14 2.96
C ILE A 23 0.69 -0.99 2.26
N LEU A 24 -0.53 -0.65 2.70
CA LEU A 24 -1.29 0.44 2.10
C LEU A 24 -0.56 1.79 2.25
N LEU A 25 0.01 2.06 3.42
CA LEU A 25 0.80 3.28 3.66
C LEU A 25 2.05 3.33 2.76
N SER A 26 2.72 2.19 2.55
CA SER A 26 3.86 2.10 1.65
C SER A 26 3.47 2.44 0.21
N VAL A 27 2.34 1.93 -0.29
CA VAL A 27 1.81 2.27 -1.62
C VAL A 27 1.54 3.78 -1.75
N ILE A 28 0.90 4.36 -0.73
CA ILE A 28 0.60 5.80 -0.70
C ILE A 28 1.90 6.62 -0.74
N GLN A 29 2.89 6.25 0.08
CA GLN A 29 4.18 6.92 0.11
C GLN A 29 4.93 6.80 -1.22
N SER A 30 4.98 5.62 -1.83
CA SER A 30 5.59 5.41 -3.14
C SER A 30 4.95 6.27 -4.22
N CYS A 31 3.61 6.34 -4.26
CA CYS A 31 2.91 7.22 -5.20
C CYS A 31 3.26 8.69 -4.98
N ARG A 32 3.32 9.14 -3.72
CA ARG A 32 3.70 10.53 -3.38
C ARG A 32 5.13 10.86 -3.81
N VAL A 33 6.09 9.97 -3.55
CA VAL A 33 7.50 10.16 -3.95
C VAL A 33 7.64 10.19 -5.48
N GLN A 34 6.82 9.42 -6.20
CA GLN A 34 6.82 9.38 -7.67
C GLN A 34 5.98 10.49 -8.33
N GLY A 35 5.35 11.39 -7.55
CA GLY A 35 4.43 12.39 -8.09
C GLY A 35 3.17 11.80 -8.75
N ARG A 36 2.81 10.55 -8.43
CA ARG A 36 1.66 9.83 -9.00
C ARG A 36 0.41 10.00 -8.13
N SER A 37 -0.75 10.03 -8.78
CA SER A 37 -2.06 10.02 -8.12
C SER A 37 -2.30 8.67 -7.43
N VAL A 38 -2.38 8.70 -6.09
CA VAL A 38 -2.73 7.53 -5.27
C VAL A 38 -4.08 6.96 -5.68
N LEU A 39 -5.08 7.83 -5.91
CA LEU A 39 -6.44 7.40 -6.24
C LEU A 39 -6.50 6.70 -7.60
N ASP A 40 -5.77 7.21 -8.60
CA ASP A 40 -5.76 6.57 -9.92
C ASP A 40 -4.99 5.25 -9.91
N PHE A 41 -3.93 5.17 -9.11
CA PHE A 41 -3.24 3.90 -8.86
C PHE A 41 -4.18 2.87 -8.23
N LEU A 42 -4.95 3.24 -7.19
CA LEU A 42 -5.89 2.34 -6.53
C LEU A 42 -7.05 1.93 -7.46
N ARG A 43 -7.59 2.85 -8.26
CA ARG A 43 -8.62 2.55 -9.27
C ARG A 43 -8.14 1.54 -10.30
N ARG A 44 -6.94 1.75 -10.86
CA ARG A 44 -6.31 0.79 -11.79
C ARG A 44 -6.04 -0.54 -11.10
N SER A 45 -5.59 -0.50 -9.86
CA SER A 45 -5.33 -1.69 -9.05
C SER A 45 -6.57 -2.55 -8.87
N LEU A 46 -7.70 -1.93 -8.50
CA LEU A 46 -8.96 -2.63 -8.35
C LEU A 46 -9.47 -3.21 -9.68
N SER A 47 -9.43 -2.43 -10.76
CA SER A 47 -9.85 -2.87 -12.09
C SER A 47 -9.06 -4.09 -12.57
N LEU A 48 -7.74 -4.09 -12.37
CA LEU A 48 -6.87 -5.21 -12.73
C LEU A 48 -7.04 -6.41 -11.80
N ALA A 49 -7.27 -6.19 -10.50
CA ALA A 49 -7.55 -7.27 -9.56
C ALA A 49 -8.83 -8.04 -9.92
N VAL A 50 -9.90 -7.33 -10.29
CA VAL A 50 -11.16 -7.92 -10.78
C VAL A 50 -10.93 -8.76 -12.05
N ARG A 51 -9.98 -8.34 -12.89
CA ARG A 51 -9.60 -9.05 -14.13
C ARG A 51 -8.52 -10.12 -13.92
N THR A 52 -8.07 -10.36 -12.69
CA THR A 52 -6.96 -11.28 -12.36
C THR A 52 -5.64 -10.90 -13.06
N ARG A 53 -5.45 -9.61 -13.38
CA ARG A 53 -4.26 -9.05 -14.05
C ARG A 53 -3.43 -8.14 -13.16
N SER A 54 -3.40 -8.42 -11.86
CA SER A 54 -2.65 -7.62 -10.89
C SER A 54 -1.15 -7.51 -11.17
N HIS A 55 -0.60 -8.42 -11.99
CA HIS A 55 0.80 -8.41 -12.42
C HIS A 55 1.15 -7.25 -13.36
N GLU A 56 0.16 -6.59 -13.97
CA GLU A 56 0.39 -5.41 -14.83
C GLU A 56 0.67 -4.13 -14.03
N LEU A 57 0.53 -4.15 -12.69
CA LEU A 57 0.82 -3.00 -11.85
C LEU A 57 2.26 -3.01 -11.36
N SER A 58 2.94 -1.89 -11.56
CA SER A 58 4.26 -1.65 -10.99
C SER A 58 4.25 -0.46 -10.05
N LEU A 59 4.81 -0.67 -8.86
CA LEU A 59 5.17 0.37 -7.89
C LEU A 59 6.64 0.77 -8.00
N ILE A 60 7.39 0.16 -8.92
CA ILE A 60 8.80 0.46 -9.12
C ILE A 60 8.90 1.89 -9.69
N PRO A 61 9.69 2.78 -9.07
CA PRO A 61 9.92 4.11 -9.60
C PRO A 61 10.51 3.99 -11.01
N VAL A 62 9.86 4.65 -11.96
CA VAL A 62 10.41 4.86 -13.30
C VAL A 62 11.23 6.14 -13.19
N PHE A 63 12.55 6.01 -13.11
CA PHE A 63 13.45 7.14 -13.26
C PHE A 63 13.60 7.35 -14.78
N GLU A 64 13.11 8.49 -15.27
CA GLU A 64 13.36 8.97 -16.63
C GLU A 64 14.55 9.92 -16.62
#